data_AF-A0AAU4I953-F1
#
_entry.id   AF-A0AAU4I953-F1
#
_cell.length_a   1.000
_cell.length_b   1.000
_cell.length_c   1.000
_cell.angle_alpha   90.00
_cell.angle_beta   90.00
_cell.angle_gamma   90.00
#
_symmetry.space_group_name_H-M   'P 1'
#
loop_
_entity.id
_entity.type
_entity.pdbx_description
1 polymer ?
#
loop_
_entity_poly.entity_id
_entity_poly.type
_entity_poly.pdbx_seq_one_letter_code
_entity_poly.pdbx_strand_id
1 'polypeptide(L)' 'MSDATGTLLKVEKGNAEPEELAAITAILLARAAAAPEETSAAAASSQAGWRRLERTPGFRGPRSWQG' A
#
# COMPACT_ATOMS: atom_id res chain seq x y z
N MET A 1 7.06 -5.94 23.55
CA MET A 1 7.00 -4.60 22.95
C MET A 1 8.06 -4.60 21.87
N SER A 2 7.66 -4.73 20.60
CA SER A 2 8.61 -4.86 19.50
C SER A 2 9.41 -3.56 19.37
N ASP A 3 10.73 -3.70 19.31
CA ASP A 3 11.70 -2.61 19.26
C ASP A 3 11.34 -1.66 18.11
N ALA A 4 11.15 -0.38 18.43
CA ALA A 4 10.84 0.66 17.43
C ALA A 4 12.04 0.95 16.50
N THR A 5 13.17 0.28 16.72
CA THR A 5 14.34 0.13 15.84
C THR A 5 14.22 -1.07 14.89
N GLY A 6 13.00 -1.55 14.64
CA GLY A 6 12.73 -2.54 13.60
C GLY A 6 13.13 -2.04 12.22
N THR A 7 13.76 -2.90 11.42
CA THR A 7 14.15 -2.63 10.03
C THR A 7 13.00 -1.96 9.26
N LEU A 8 13.22 -0.70 8.82
CA LEU A 8 12.19 0.11 8.16
C LEU A 8 11.75 -0.46 6.79
N LEU A 9 12.69 -1.10 6.07
CA LEU A 9 12.46 -1.66 4.73
C LEU A 9 13.17 -3.02 4.60
N LYS A 10 12.50 -4.01 4.03
CA LYS A 10 13.08 -5.32 3.70
C LYS A 10 12.97 -5.58 2.20
N VAL A 11 14.08 -5.94 1.57
CA VAL A 11 14.11 -6.34 0.15
C VAL A 11 13.87 -7.85 0.07
N GLU A 12 12.72 -8.27 -0.47
CA GLU A 12 12.40 -9.70 -0.61
C GLU A 12 13.04 -10.34 -1.86
N LYS A 13 13.33 -9.53 -2.89
CA LYS A 13 13.91 -10.00 -4.16
C LYS A 13 14.72 -8.89 -4.83
N GLY A 14 15.85 -9.27 -5.43
CA GLY A 14 16.77 -8.34 -6.09
C GLY A 14 17.75 -7.69 -5.12
N ASN A 15 18.62 -6.82 -5.64
CA ASN A 15 19.46 -5.92 -4.85
C ASN A 15 18.96 -4.50 -5.10
N ALA A 16 18.75 -3.73 -4.04
CA ALA A 16 18.45 -2.32 -4.15
C ALA A 16 19.74 -1.55 -3.84
N GLU A 17 20.11 -0.63 -4.72
CA GLU A 17 21.25 0.23 -4.46
C GLU A 17 20.94 1.21 -3.30
N PRO A 18 21.96 1.71 -2.58
CA PRO A 18 21.76 2.63 -1.47
C PRO A 18 20.92 3.86 -1.83
N GLU A 19 21.07 4.37 -3.05
CA GLU A 19 20.33 5.51 -3.59
C GLU A 19 18.83 5.22 -3.73
N GLU A 20 18.47 3.99 -4.12
CA GLU A 20 17.08 3.57 -4.27
C GLU A 20 16.39 3.44 -2.91
N LEU A 21 17.09 2.87 -1.93
CA LEU A 21 16.60 2.78 -0.54
C LEU A 21 16.42 4.16 0.09
N ALA A 22 17.36 5.07 -0.16
CA ALA A 22 17.28 6.46 0.30
C ALA A 22 16.08 7.18 -0.34
N ALA A 23 15.85 7.00 -1.64
CA ALA A 23 14.71 7.58 -2.35
C ALA A 23 13.38 7.10 -1.77
N ILE A 24 13.21 5.79 -1.57
CA ILE A 24 11.99 5.22 -0.98
C ILE A 24 11.78 5.76 0.44
N THR A 25 12.84 5.79 1.26
CA THR A 25 12.77 6.32 2.63
C THR A 25 12.36 7.80 2.64
N ALA A 26 12.96 8.62 1.77
CA ALA A 26 12.64 10.04 1.65
C ALA A 26 11.17 10.26 1.26
N ILE A 27 10.64 9.47 0.31
CA ILE A 27 9.23 9.53 -0.08
C ILE A 27 8.32 9.16 1.09
N LEU A 28 8.64 8.09 1.83
CA LEU A 28 7.84 7.67 2.98
C LEU A 28 7.81 8.75 4.08
N LEU A 29 8.96 9.35 4.38
CA LEU A 29 9.05 10.45 5.35
C LEU A 29 8.29 11.69 4.88
N ALA A 30 8.41 12.07 3.61
CA ALA A 30 7.67 13.19 3.03
C ALA A 30 6.16 12.97 3.09
N ARG A 31 5.70 11.74 2.81
CA ARG A 31 4.28 11.36 2.89
C ARG A 31 3.76 11.37 4.32
N ALA A 32 4.55 10.88 5.28
CA ALA A 32 4.20 10.93 6.69
C ALA A 32 4.10 12.38 7.21
N ALA A 33 5.02 13.25 6.79
CA ALA A 33 4.99 14.67 7.13
C ALA A 33 3.82 15.43 6.46
N ALA A 34 3.39 14.99 5.29
CA ALA A 34 2.26 15.57 4.55
C ALA A 34 0.90 14.98 4.97
N ALA A 35 0.85 14.04 5.93
CA ALA A 35 -0.39 13.47 6.41
C ALA A 35 -1.22 14.59 7.09
N PRO A 36 -2.41 14.93 6.58
CA PRO A 36 -3.26 15.92 7.24
C PRO A 36 -3.63 15.40 8.62
N GLU A 37 -3.44 16.25 9.64
CA GLU A 37 -3.90 16.00 11.01
C GLU A 37 -5.39 15.63 10.94
N GLU A 38 -5.73 14.43 11.40
CA GLU A 38 -7.03 13.81 11.18
C GLU A 38 -8.18 14.75 11.58
N THR A 39 -8.81 15.41 10.60
CA THR A 39 -10.23 15.69 10.74
C THR A 39 -10.88 14.32 10.78
N SER A 40 -11.53 13.99 11.90
CA SER A 40 -12.24 12.73 12.14
C SER A 40 -13.46 12.54 11.23
N ALA A 41 -13.33 12.79 9.93
CA ALA A 41 -14.36 12.63 8.94
C ALA A 41 -14.28 11.21 8.38
N ALA A 42 -14.74 10.27 9.21
CA ALA A 42 -15.02 8.88 8.92
C ALA A 42 -13.82 8.06 8.42
N ALA A 43 -13.55 6.96 9.12
CA ALA A 43 -12.79 5.85 8.59
C ALA A 43 -13.47 5.31 7.32
N ALA A 44 -13.25 5.97 6.17
CA ALA A 44 -13.38 5.36 4.87
C ALA A 44 -12.34 4.25 4.91
N SER A 45 -12.80 3.04 5.18
CA SER A 45 -11.98 1.90 5.56
C SER A 45 -10.69 1.88 4.76
N SER A 46 -9.55 2.12 5.40
CA SER A 46 -8.21 1.92 4.81
C SER A 46 -7.92 0.44 4.49
N GLN A 47 -8.92 -0.44 4.60
CA GLN A 47 -8.93 -1.70 3.89
C GLN A 47 -9.25 -1.42 2.43
N ALA A 48 -8.32 -1.80 1.56
CA ALA A 48 -8.65 -2.01 0.16
C ALA A 48 -9.97 -2.80 0.08
N GLY A 49 -10.91 -2.35 -0.74
CA GLY A 49 -12.19 -3.01 -0.91
C GLY A 49 -12.00 -4.30 -1.69
N TRP A 50 -11.30 -5.28 -1.11
CA TRP A 50 -11.12 -6.62 -1.67
C TRP A 50 -12.53 -7.18 -1.89
N ARG A 51 -12.99 -7.07 -3.13
CA ARG A 51 -14.31 -7.53 -3.52
C ARG A 51 -14.27 -9.05 -3.47
N ARG A 52 -15.31 -9.62 -2.90
CA ARG A 52 -15.60 -11.05 -2.99
C ARG A 52 -15.94 -11.38 -4.44
N LEU A 53 -14.93 -11.64 -5.25
CA LEU A 53 -15.09 -11.95 -6.67
C LEU A 53 -16.00 -13.18 -6.87
N GLU A 54 -16.10 -14.08 -5.88
CA GLU A 54 -17.02 -15.20 -5.88
C GLU A 54 -18.51 -14.80 -5.90
N ARG A 55 -18.84 -13.57 -5.52
CA ARG A 55 -20.21 -13.02 -5.51
C ARG A 55 -20.50 -12.06 -6.67
N THR A 56 -19.49 -11.73 -7.46
CA THR A 56 -19.63 -10.86 -8.63
C THR A 56 -19.70 -11.74 -9.86
N PRO A 57 -20.67 -11.54 -10.78
CA PRO A 57 -20.66 -12.24 -12.05
C PRO A 57 -19.29 -12.03 -12.70
N GLY A 58 -18.60 -13.13 -13.01
CA GLY A 58 -17.31 -13.08 -13.68
C GLY A 58 -17.40 -12.46 -15.06
N PHE A 59 -16.26 -12.36 -15.72
CA PHE A 59 -16.16 -11.89 -17.09
C PHE A 59 -17.15 -12.63 -18.02
N ARG A 60 -18.02 -11.88 -18.69
CA ARG A 60 -19.11 -12.42 -19.53
C ARG A 60 -18.61 -13.06 -20.84
N GLY A 61 -17.32 -13.01 -21.12
CA GLY A 61 -16.71 -13.75 -22.22
C GLY A 61 -15.18 -13.63 -22.26
N PRO A 62 -14.52 -14.35 -23.18
CA PRO A 62 -13.05 -14.46 -23.23
C PRO A 62 -12.30 -13.13 -23.46
N ARG A 63 -13.01 -12.08 -23.89
CA ARG A 63 -12.43 -10.75 -24.20
C ARG A 63 -12.93 -9.64 -23.28
N SER A 64 -13.76 -9.96 -22.28
CA SER A 64 -14.12 -8.98 -21.25
C SER A 64 -13.15 -9.12 -20.09
N TRP A 65 -12.46 -8.04 -19.75
CA TRP A 65 -11.57 -7.96 -18.58
C TRP A 65 -12.15 -7.08 -17.48
N GLN A 66 -13.35 -6.53 -17.69
CA GLN A 66 -14.17 -5.90 -16.67
C GLN A 66 -15.52 -6.62 -16.62
N GLY A 67 -15.97 -6.96 -15.41
CA GLY A 67 -17.29 -7.53 -15.11
C GLY A 67 -18.23 -6.45 -14.59
#